data_AF-A0A5D2PN03-F1
#
_entry.id   AF-A0A5D2PN03-F1
#
_cell.length_a   1.000
_cell.length_b   1.000
_cell.length_c   1.000
_cell.angle_alpha   90.00
_cell.angle_beta   90.00
_cell.angle_gamma   90.00
#
_symmetry.space_group_name_H-M   'P 1'
#
loop_
_entity.id
_entity.type
_entity.pdbx_description
1 polymer ?
#
loop_
_entity_poly.entity_id
_entity_poly.type
_entity_poly.pdbx_seq_one_letter_code
_entity_poly.pdbx_strand_id
1 'polypeptide(L)'
;MELKLLDMRKDEACKVACRVKLDAEAAKNFKEKIDGNYRVNMILGNVSVTERQVEGFPIGFKGSYYPSGKEVYFINNHLSFKVMYHVNPEDDSAQIVGFHVDPYSINHEYECPWNDENPHLLTCNQHTNGVNQAFKMPLRIETDTEVVFTYDVSFFEYDYKQPRIRRQLFPGPNIIF
;
A
#
# COMPACT_ATOMS: atom_id res chain seq x y z
N MET A 1 12.73 7.87 -2.06
CA MET A 1 11.30 8.03 -2.36
C MET A 1 11.03 9.52 -2.29
N GLU A 2 10.76 10.14 -3.43
CA GLU A 2 10.57 11.58 -3.54
C GLU A 2 9.21 11.98 -2.93
N LEU A 3 9.13 13.16 -2.32
CA LEU A 3 7.89 13.65 -1.69
C LEU A 3 6.83 13.86 -2.78
N LYS A 4 5.83 12.98 -2.82
CA LYS A 4 4.61 13.23 -3.57
C LYS A 4 3.67 14.07 -2.71
N LEU A 5 3.28 15.23 -3.23
CA LEU A 5 2.21 16.05 -2.65
C LEU A 5 0.89 15.28 -2.79
N LEU A 6 0.17 15.14 -1.68
CA LEU A 6 -1.18 14.60 -1.66
C LEU A 6 -2.18 15.76 -1.66
N ASP A 7 -3.14 15.73 -2.58
CA ASP A 7 -4.25 16.67 -2.59
C ASP A 7 -5.24 16.25 -1.49
N MET A 8 -5.39 17.08 -0.46
CA MET A 8 -6.30 16.81 0.65
C MET A 8 -7.75 16.60 0.17
N ARG A 9 -8.44 15.63 0.77
CA ARG A 9 -9.85 15.28 0.48
C ARG A 9 -10.10 14.78 -0.96
N LYS A 10 -9.04 14.39 -1.67
CA LYS A 10 -9.13 13.82 -3.02
C LYS A 10 -8.56 12.41 -3.01
N ASP A 11 -9.46 11.44 -3.05
CA ASP A 11 -9.07 10.04 -3.12
C ASP A 11 -8.30 9.76 -4.41
N GLU A 12 -7.23 8.98 -4.28
CA GLU A 12 -6.44 8.50 -5.41
C GLU A 12 -6.32 6.99 -5.34
N ALA A 13 -6.56 6.29 -6.45
CA ALA A 13 -6.36 4.85 -6.52
C ALA A 13 -5.22 4.50 -7.47
N CYS A 14 -4.38 3.55 -7.07
CA CYS A 14 -3.36 2.90 -7.91
C CYS A 14 -2.35 3.85 -8.58
N LYS A 15 -1.95 4.91 -7.88
CA LYS A 15 -0.94 5.86 -8.37
C LYS A 15 0.42 5.18 -8.41
N VAL A 16 1.10 5.23 -9.55
CA VAL A 16 2.47 4.73 -9.68
C VAL A 16 3.44 5.70 -9.01
N ALA A 17 4.17 5.23 -8.01
CA ALA A 17 5.22 5.98 -7.33
C ALA A 17 6.52 5.97 -8.16
N CYS A 18 7.01 4.78 -8.47
CA CYS A 18 8.18 4.57 -9.33
C CYS A 18 8.22 3.13 -9.84
N ARG A 19 9.10 2.88 -10.82
CA ARG A 19 9.45 1.55 -11.30
C ARG A 19 10.95 1.34 -11.12
N VAL A 20 11.34 0.20 -10.56
CA VAL A 20 12.74 -0.12 -10.30
C VAL A 20 13.01 -1.55 -10.75
N LYS A 21 14.09 -1.75 -11.51
CA LYS A 21 14.60 -3.10 -11.80
C LYS A 21 15.60 -3.49 -10.71
N LEU A 22 15.39 -4.64 -10.07
CA LEU A 22 16.27 -5.15 -9.03
C LEU A 22 17.49 -5.81 -9.66
N ASP A 23 18.68 -5.32 -9.34
CA ASP A 23 19.90 -6.10 -9.54
C ASP A 23 20.09 -7.13 -8.40
N ALA A 24 21.15 -7.93 -8.49
CA ALA A 24 21.42 -8.98 -7.52
C ALA A 24 21.70 -8.43 -6.10
N GLU A 25 22.33 -7.25 -6.01
CA GLU A 25 22.66 -6.61 -4.74
C GLU A 25 21.40 -6.05 -4.07
N ALA A 26 20.57 -5.34 -4.83
CA ALA A 26 19.29 -4.81 -4.38
C ALA A 26 18.35 -5.94 -3.92
N ALA A 27 18.23 -7.02 -4.71
CA ALA A 27 17.41 -8.18 -4.35
C ALA A 27 17.89 -8.81 -3.03
N LYS A 28 19.21 -8.96 -2.85
CA LYS A 28 19.79 -9.44 -1.59
C LYS A 28 19.49 -8.50 -0.42
N ASN A 29 19.68 -7.19 -0.60
CA ASN A 29 19.45 -6.18 0.43
C ASN A 29 17.99 -6.19 0.91
N PHE A 30 17.02 -6.34 -0.01
CA PHE A 30 15.62 -6.49 0.36
C PHE A 30 15.37 -7.75 1.18
N LYS A 31 15.95 -8.89 0.80
CA LYS A 31 15.81 -10.16 1.55
C LYS A 31 16.37 -10.03 2.97
N GLU A 32 17.57 -9.47 3.12
CA GLU A 32 18.20 -9.23 4.43
C GLU A 32 17.38 -8.28 5.31
N LYS A 33 16.77 -7.24 4.71
CA LYS A 33 15.86 -6.34 5.43
C LYS A 33 14.60 -7.04 5.90
N ILE A 34 14.04 -7.94 5.11
CA ILE A 34 12.88 -8.75 5.50
C ILE A 34 13.26 -9.68 6.66
N ASP A 35 14.43 -10.33 6.60
CA ASP A 35 14.93 -11.16 7.72
C ASP A 35 15.16 -10.36 8.99
N GLY A 36 15.66 -9.13 8.86
CA GLY A 36 15.85 -8.19 9.97
C GLY A 36 14.57 -7.54 10.47
N ASN A 37 13.39 -7.90 9.95
CA ASN A 37 12.09 -7.28 10.26
C ASN A 37 12.10 -5.74 10.10
N TYR A 38 12.83 -5.23 9.11
CA TYR A 38 12.88 -3.80 8.85
C TYR A 38 11.49 -3.27 8.47
N ARG A 39 11.14 -2.15 9.11
CA ARG A 39 9.89 -1.43 8.88
C ARG A 39 10.19 -0.07 8.27
N VAL A 40 9.38 0.33 7.30
CA VAL A 40 9.44 1.66 6.70
C VAL A 40 8.56 2.58 7.52
N ASN A 41 9.18 3.62 8.10
CA ASN A 41 8.45 4.69 8.76
C ASN A 41 8.19 5.82 7.75
N MET A 42 6.98 6.38 7.81
CA MET A 42 6.55 7.53 7.02
C MET A 42 5.84 8.51 7.94
N ILE A 43 5.81 9.79 7.55
CA ILE A 43 5.17 10.87 8.29
C ILE A 43 4.32 11.66 7.29
N LEU A 44 3.08 11.99 7.68
CA LEU A 44 2.18 12.85 6.93
C LEU A 44 1.86 14.08 7.79
N GLY A 45 2.43 15.23 7.42
CA GLY A 45 2.38 16.44 8.26
C GLY A 45 3.08 16.21 9.60
N ASN A 46 2.34 16.32 10.70
CA ASN A 46 2.83 16.06 12.07
C ASN A 46 2.42 14.68 12.60
N VAL A 47 1.83 13.81 11.77
CA VAL A 47 1.31 12.50 12.18
C VAL A 47 2.18 11.39 11.59
N SER A 48 2.61 10.43 12.41
CA SER A 48 3.38 9.26 11.96
C SER A 48 2.47 8.18 11.38
N VAL A 49 3.00 7.39 10.44
CA VAL A 49 2.30 6.25 9.84
C VAL A 49 2.22 5.08 10.81
N THR A 50 1.04 4.48 10.91
CA THR A 50 0.85 3.27 11.71
C THR A 50 0.12 2.19 10.93
N GLU A 51 0.67 0.98 10.91
CA GLU A 51 -0.01 -0.23 10.46
C GLU A 51 -0.70 -0.85 11.69
N ARG A 52 -2.03 -0.78 11.77
CA ARG A 52 -2.83 -1.41 12.84
C ARG A 52 -2.23 -1.22 14.25
N GLN A 53 -1.81 0.00 14.57
CA GLN A 53 -1.20 0.45 15.85
C GLN A 53 0.31 0.20 16.01
N VAL A 54 0.99 -0.38 15.02
CA VAL A 54 2.46 -0.48 15.00
C VAL A 54 3.03 0.59 14.09
N GLU A 55 4.07 1.29 14.53
CA GLU A 55 4.73 2.29 13.68
C GLU A 55 5.38 1.64 12.45
N GLY A 56 5.23 2.32 11.31
CA GLY A 56 5.72 1.84 10.03
C GLY A 56 5.03 0.58 9.53
N PHE A 57 5.52 0.04 8.42
CA PHE A 57 5.04 -1.21 7.81
C PHE A 57 6.21 -2.06 7.35
N PRO A 58 6.10 -3.40 7.31
CA PRO A 58 7.18 -4.27 6.89
C PRO A 58 7.48 -4.09 5.40
N ILE A 59 8.77 -4.12 5.04
CA ILE A 59 9.22 -4.01 3.64
C ILE A 59 8.70 -5.16 2.78
N GLY A 60 8.45 -6.31 3.38
CA GLY A 60 7.99 -7.52 2.71
C GLY A 60 7.77 -8.64 3.71
N PHE A 61 7.62 -9.86 3.21
CA PHE A 61 7.39 -11.03 4.04
C PHE A 61 7.96 -12.29 3.39
N LYS A 62 8.15 -13.33 4.21
CA LYS A 62 8.48 -14.67 3.76
C LYS A 62 7.21 -15.49 3.64
N GLY A 63 7.10 -16.26 2.56
CA GLY A 63 6.04 -17.24 2.37
C GLY A 63 6.59 -18.52 1.77
N SER A 64 5.75 -19.52 1.58
CA SER A 64 6.12 -20.79 0.95
C SER A 64 5.42 -20.94 -0.40
N TYR A 65 6.15 -21.41 -1.42
CA TYR A 65 5.53 -21.69 -2.71
C TYR A 65 5.10 -23.15 -2.81
N TYR A 66 3.79 -23.37 -2.90
CA TYR A 66 3.21 -24.69 -3.14
C TYR A 66 3.48 -25.15 -4.59
N PRO A 67 3.79 -26.43 -4.84
CA PRO A 67 3.92 -27.56 -3.90
C PRO A 67 5.34 -27.74 -3.33
N SER A 68 6.31 -26.95 -3.77
CA SER A 68 7.73 -27.14 -3.40
C SER A 68 8.02 -26.96 -1.91
N GLY A 69 7.21 -26.18 -1.20
CA GLY A 69 7.45 -25.81 0.20
C GLY A 69 8.66 -24.90 0.39
N LYS A 70 9.34 -24.50 -0.69
CA LYS A 70 10.51 -23.62 -0.65
C LYS A 70 10.08 -22.25 -0.13
N GLU A 71 10.86 -21.73 0.83
CA GLU A 71 10.71 -20.36 1.33
C GLU A 71 11.06 -19.37 0.22
N VAL A 72 10.19 -18.38 0.04
CA VAL A 72 10.27 -17.33 -0.97
C VAL A 72 10.01 -15.98 -0.30
N TYR A 73 10.72 -14.96 -0.77
CA TYR A 73 10.62 -13.59 -0.27
C TYR A 73 9.71 -12.79 -1.20
N PHE A 74 8.80 -12.02 -0.61
CA PHE A 74 7.86 -11.16 -1.30
C PHE A 74 8.03 -9.71 -0.83
N ILE A 75 7.90 -8.76 -1.75
CA ILE A 75 8.02 -7.33 -1.45
C ILE A 75 6.64 -6.68 -1.33
N ASN A 76 6.45 -5.82 -0.34
CA ASN A 76 5.27 -4.95 -0.26
C ASN A 76 5.50 -3.72 -1.13
N ASN A 77 4.96 -3.74 -2.34
CA ASN A 77 5.15 -2.70 -3.34
C ASN A 77 3.89 -1.85 -3.59
N HIS A 78 2.75 -2.17 -2.98
CA HIS A 78 1.55 -1.34 -2.99
C HIS A 78 1.17 -0.91 -1.58
N LEU A 79 0.98 0.38 -1.36
CA LEU A 79 0.59 0.92 -0.06
C LEU A 79 -0.80 1.51 -0.11
N SER A 80 -1.69 1.03 0.76
CA SER A 80 -3.02 1.61 0.90
C SER A 80 -3.08 2.57 2.06
N PHE A 81 -3.17 3.88 1.77
CA PHE A 81 -3.17 4.93 2.77
C PHE A 81 -4.59 5.32 3.15
N LYS A 82 -4.85 5.37 4.46
CA LYS A 82 -6.11 5.83 5.03
C LYS A 82 -5.83 7.05 5.89
N VAL A 83 -6.28 8.21 5.42
CA VAL A 83 -6.08 9.49 6.10
C VAL A 83 -7.39 9.87 6.76
N MET A 84 -7.39 9.93 8.09
CA MET A 84 -8.52 10.41 8.86
C MET A 84 -8.31 11.89 9.16
N TYR A 85 -9.35 12.70 8.95
CA TYR A 85 -9.29 14.14 9.17
C TYR A 85 -10.54 14.65 9.87
N HIS A 86 -10.41 15.73 10.61
CA HIS A 86 -11.51 16.49 11.19
C HIS A 86 -11.70 17.78 10.40
N VAL A 87 -12.95 18.17 10.17
CA VAL A 87 -13.29 19.46 9.55
C VAL A 87 -13.74 20.42 10.64
N ASN A 88 -13.11 21.59 10.73
CA ASN A 88 -13.53 22.65 11.61
C ASN A 88 -14.84 23.27 11.08
N PRO A 89 -15.95 23.24 11.85
CA PRO A 89 -17.23 23.77 11.39
C PRO A 89 -17.25 25.30 11.23
N GLU A 90 -16.29 26.03 11.80
CA GLU A 90 -16.25 27.49 11.75
C GLU A 90 -15.65 28.03 10.44
N ASP A 91 -14.66 27.34 9.88
CA ASP A 91 -13.86 27.83 8.74
C ASP A 91 -13.62 26.78 7.63
N ASP A 92 -14.21 25.59 7.73
CA ASP A 92 -14.04 24.45 6.79
C ASP A 92 -12.56 24.03 6.60
N SER A 93 -11.69 24.39 7.55
CA SER A 93 -10.31 23.88 7.58
C SER A 93 -10.30 22.40 7.96
N ALA A 94 -9.40 21.63 7.33
CA ALA A 94 -9.25 20.20 7.57
C ALA A 94 -7.95 19.92 8.32
N GLN A 95 -8.02 19.19 9.43
CA GLN A 95 -6.87 18.74 10.20
C GLN A 95 -6.76 17.22 10.17
N ILE A 96 -5.60 16.69 9.84
CA ILE A 96 -5.34 15.25 9.90
C ILE A 96 -5.30 14.80 11.37
N VAL A 97 -6.12 13.81 11.71
CA VAL A 97 -6.22 13.25 13.08
C VAL A 97 -5.69 11.82 13.17
N GLY A 98 -5.46 11.16 12.05
CA GLY A 98 -4.77 9.88 12.03
C GLY A 98 -4.42 9.40 10.64
N PHE A 99 -3.41 8.54 10.59
CA PHE A 99 -2.82 8.06 9.35
C PHE A 99 -2.48 6.58 9.47
N HIS A 100 -3.10 5.77 8.62
CA HIS A 100 -2.89 4.33 8.57
C HIS A 100 -2.41 3.89 7.19
N VAL A 101 -1.62 2.83 7.19
CA VAL A 101 -1.18 2.15 5.97
C VAL A 101 -1.47 0.65 6.07
N ASP A 102 -2.02 0.09 5.00
CA ASP A 102 -2.08 -1.35 4.80
C ASP A 102 -1.14 -1.70 3.62
N PRO A 103 -0.04 -2.44 3.86
CA PRO A 103 0.90 -2.82 2.80
C PRO A 103 0.42 -4.08 2.06
N TYR A 104 0.64 -4.11 0.75
CA TYR A 104 0.31 -5.24 -0.11
C TYR A 104 1.47 -5.59 -1.05
N SER A 105 1.62 -6.87 -1.32
CA SER A 105 2.50 -7.38 -2.36
C SER A 105 1.68 -7.70 -3.61
N ILE A 106 2.03 -7.06 -4.73
CA ILE A 106 1.30 -7.16 -5.99
C ILE A 106 2.29 -7.31 -7.13
N ASN A 107 2.19 -8.42 -7.86
CA ASN A 107 2.86 -8.59 -9.14
C ASN A 107 2.15 -7.76 -10.21
N HIS A 108 2.55 -6.51 -10.37
CA HIS A 108 1.86 -5.59 -11.27
C HIS A 108 2.10 -5.94 -12.74
N GLU A 109 1.01 -6.22 -13.44
CA GLU A 109 0.99 -6.21 -14.90
C GLU A 109 0.57 -4.84 -15.43
N TYR A 110 1.13 -4.45 -16.56
CA TYR A 110 0.96 -3.15 -17.18
C TYR A 110 0.97 -3.27 -18.71
N GLU A 111 0.45 -2.25 -19.38
CA GLU A 111 0.47 -2.20 -20.84
C GLU A 111 1.90 -2.01 -21.37
N CYS A 112 2.28 -2.86 -22.34
CA CYS A 112 3.59 -2.80 -22.98
C CYS A 112 3.50 -2.04 -24.32
N PRO A 113 4.41 -1.11 -24.61
CA PRO A 113 5.59 -0.72 -23.82
C PRO A 113 5.23 0.19 -22.63
N TRP A 114 6.07 0.17 -21.59
CA TRP A 114 5.92 1.07 -20.44
C TRP A 114 5.98 2.54 -20.86
N ASN A 115 5.05 3.34 -20.35
CA ASN A 115 5.01 4.78 -20.51
C ASN A 115 5.32 5.46 -19.18
N ASP A 116 6.48 6.12 -19.07
CA ASP A 116 6.90 6.81 -17.84
C ASP A 116 6.04 8.05 -17.52
N GLU A 117 5.43 8.70 -18.52
CA GLU A 117 4.59 9.88 -18.32
C GLU A 117 3.16 9.51 -17.87
N ASN A 118 2.64 8.41 -18.41
CA ASN A 118 1.29 7.92 -18.09
C ASN A 118 1.25 6.39 -18.03
N PRO A 119 1.77 5.78 -16.95
CA PRO A 119 1.83 4.33 -16.83
C PRO A 119 0.44 3.72 -16.63
N HIS A 120 0.08 2.75 -17.47
CA HIS A 120 -1.21 2.07 -17.39
C HIS A 120 -1.07 0.66 -16.80
N LEU A 121 -1.59 0.48 -15.58
CA LEU A 121 -1.57 -0.80 -14.86
C LEU A 121 -2.86 -1.59 -15.11
N LEU A 122 -2.71 -2.87 -15.40
CA LEU A 122 -3.83 -3.80 -15.62
C LEU A 122 -4.35 -4.38 -14.29
N THR A 123 -3.45 -4.56 -13.33
CA THR A 123 -3.72 -5.20 -12.02
C THR A 123 -4.28 -4.26 -10.96
N CYS A 124 -4.08 -2.95 -11.13
CA CYS A 124 -4.50 -1.93 -10.17
C CYS A 124 -4.93 -0.71 -10.97
N ASN A 125 -6.23 -0.44 -11.02
CA ASN A 125 -6.74 0.72 -11.74
C ASN A 125 -7.87 1.40 -10.97
N GLN A 126 -8.20 2.62 -11.41
CA GLN A 126 -9.27 3.42 -10.79
C GLN A 126 -10.66 2.81 -11.00
N HIS A 127 -10.87 2.09 -12.12
CA HIS A 127 -12.16 1.47 -12.44
C HIS A 127 -12.49 0.28 -11.53
N THR A 128 -11.48 -0.38 -10.96
CA THR A 128 -11.66 -1.45 -9.97
C THR A 128 -11.68 -0.94 -8.53
N ASN A 129 -11.71 0.39 -8.32
CA ASN A 129 -11.59 1.03 -7.00
C ASN A 129 -10.37 0.52 -6.22
N GLY A 130 -9.21 0.41 -6.89
CA GLY A 130 -7.97 -0.08 -6.29
C GLY A 130 -7.53 -1.43 -6.84
N VAL A 131 -6.87 -2.22 -5.99
CA VAL A 131 -6.27 -3.51 -6.35
C VAL A 131 -7.35 -4.55 -6.67
N ASN A 132 -7.30 -5.13 -7.87
CA ASN A 132 -8.19 -6.24 -8.19
C ASN A 132 -7.81 -7.49 -7.37
N GLN A 133 -8.68 -7.88 -6.42
CA GLN A 133 -8.47 -9.00 -5.51
C GLN A 133 -8.28 -10.34 -6.24
N ALA A 134 -8.85 -10.50 -7.44
CA ALA A 134 -8.75 -11.72 -8.24
C ALA A 134 -7.32 -11.97 -8.79
N PHE A 135 -6.48 -10.93 -8.85
CA PHE A 135 -5.11 -10.99 -9.40
C PHE A 135 -4.04 -10.64 -8.35
N LYS A 136 -4.34 -10.80 -7.05
CA LYS A 136 -3.37 -10.59 -5.96
C LYS A 136 -2.33 -11.73 -5.89
N MET A 137 -1.53 -11.88 -6.94
CA MET A 137 -0.30 -12.66 -6.86
C MET A 137 0.79 -11.79 -6.22
N PRO A 138 1.40 -12.23 -5.11
CA PRO A 138 2.46 -11.48 -4.48
C PRO A 138 3.71 -11.46 -5.37
N LEU A 139 4.38 -10.31 -5.41
CA LEU A 139 5.60 -10.10 -6.18
C LEU A 139 6.80 -10.68 -5.43
N ARG A 140 7.49 -11.62 -6.07
CA ARG A 140 8.71 -12.23 -5.55
C ARG A 140 9.89 -11.31 -5.73
N ILE A 141 10.84 -11.41 -4.81
CA ILE A 141 12.13 -10.73 -4.91
C ILE A 141 13.13 -11.69 -5.56
N GLU A 142 13.43 -11.46 -6.83
CA GLU A 142 14.51 -12.14 -7.55
C GLU A 142 15.36 -11.11 -8.32
N THR A 143 16.58 -11.52 -8.68
CA THR A 143 17.43 -10.73 -9.58
C THR A 143 16.70 -10.48 -10.91
N ASP A 144 16.91 -9.30 -11.48
CA ASP A 144 16.29 -8.83 -12.73
C ASP A 144 14.77 -8.62 -12.68
N THR A 145 14.14 -8.76 -11.52
CA THR A 145 12.70 -8.49 -11.37
C THR A 145 12.43 -6.99 -11.40
N GLU A 146 11.43 -6.57 -12.17
CA GLU A 146 10.90 -5.21 -12.11
C GLU A 146 9.85 -5.07 -11.01
N VAL A 147 10.06 -4.11 -10.12
CA VAL A 147 9.12 -3.73 -9.07
C VAL A 147 8.50 -2.40 -9.43
N VAL A 148 7.19 -2.40 -9.65
CA VAL A 148 6.39 -1.18 -9.74
C VAL A 148 5.87 -0.86 -8.35
N PHE A 149 6.26 0.27 -7.78
CA PHE A 149 5.72 0.76 -6.53
C PHE A 149 4.50 1.60 -6.78
N THR A 150 3.41 1.33 -6.07
CA THR A 150 2.14 2.01 -6.22
C THR A 150 1.52 2.34 -4.88
N TYR A 151 0.52 3.23 -4.88
CA TYR A 151 -0.24 3.52 -3.68
C TYR A 151 -1.67 3.93 -4.01
N ASP A 152 -2.56 3.78 -3.03
CA ASP A 152 -3.86 4.45 -2.99
C ASP A 152 -3.96 5.33 -1.74
N VAL A 153 -4.81 6.34 -1.79
CA VAL A 153 -5.11 7.25 -0.68
C VAL A 153 -6.62 7.40 -0.60
N SER A 154 -7.16 7.14 0.58
CA SER A 154 -8.57 7.40 0.90
C SER A 154 -8.68 8.31 2.12
N PHE A 155 -9.53 9.32 2.01
CA PHE A 155 -9.78 10.30 3.05
C PHE A 155 -11.10 9.99 3.77
N PHE A 156 -11.04 9.89 5.10
CA PHE A 156 -12.19 9.63 5.96
C PHE A 156 -12.40 10.80 6.91
N GLU A 157 -13.55 11.46 6.80
CA GLU A 157 -13.94 12.47 7.78
C GLU A 157 -14.28 11.79 9.11
N TYR A 158 -13.63 12.23 10.18
CA TYR A 158 -13.80 11.71 11.52
C TYR A 158 -14.71 12.65 12.34
N ASP A 159 -15.95 12.22 12.55
CA ASP A 159 -16.92 12.90 13.42
C ASP A 159 -16.90 12.30 14.84
N TYR A 160 -16.50 13.11 15.83
CA TYR A 160 -16.50 12.75 17.25
C TYR A 160 -17.89 12.39 17.80
N LYS A 161 -18.98 12.73 17.09
CA LYS A 161 -20.36 12.45 17.53
C LYS A 161 -20.83 11.01 17.29
N GLN A 162 -20.01 10.16 16.67
CA GLN A 162 -20.29 8.72 16.68
C GLN A 162 -19.63 8.06 17.91
N PRO A 163 -20.40 7.74 18.98
CA PRO A 163 -19.88 6.82 19.99
C PRO A 163 -19.49 5.51 19.30
N ARG A 164 -18.51 4.77 19.83
CA ARG A 164 -18.14 3.43 19.37
C ARG A 164 -19.36 2.48 19.43
N ILE A 165 -20.26 2.57 18.46
CA ILE A 165 -21.36 1.64 18.28
C ILE A 165 -20.70 0.43 17.65
N ARG A 166 -20.43 -0.56 18.52
CA ARG A 166 -20.09 -1.97 18.24
C ARG A 166 -19.31 -2.21 16.96
N ARG A 167 -18.03 -2.62 17.09
CA ARG A 167 -17.26 -3.42 16.12
C ARG A 167 -18.07 -3.71 14.85
N GLN A 168 -18.07 -2.76 13.92
CA GLN A 168 -18.49 -3.06 12.58
C GLN A 168 -17.34 -3.93 12.08
N LEU A 169 -17.53 -5.26 12.17
CA LEU A 169 -16.73 -6.17 11.37
C LEU A 169 -16.78 -5.58 9.97
N PHE A 170 -15.62 -5.15 9.46
CA PHE A 170 -15.45 -5.05 8.03
C PHE A 170 -16.02 -6.37 7.47
N PRO A 171 -17.04 -6.33 6.60
CA PRO A 171 -17.49 -7.54 5.95
C PRO A 171 -16.29 -8.06 5.16
N GLY A 172 -15.62 -9.08 5.70
CA GLY A 172 -14.75 -9.92 4.88
C GLY A 172 -15.60 -10.45 3.73
N PRO A 173 -15.00 -10.75 2.56
CA PRO A 173 -15.74 -11.38 1.49
C PRO A 173 -16.42 -12.65 2.04
N ASN A 174 -17.75 -12.70 1.95
CA ASN A 174 -18.52 -13.90 2.23
C ASN A 174 -18.05 -14.99 1.25
N ILE A 175 -17.14 -15.84 1.70
CA ILE A 175 -16.86 -17.12 1.06
C ILE A 175 -17.92 -18.07 1.61
N ILE A 176 -18.96 -18.29 0.82
CA ILE A 176 -19.88 -19.41 1.00
C ILE A 176 -19.22 -20.59 0.28
N PHE A 177 -18.97 -21.69 1.01
CA PHE A 177 -18.60 -22.98 0.42
C PHE A 177 -19.81 -23.64 -0.24
#